data_AF-A5FNP3-F1
#
_entry.id   AF-A5FNP3-F1
#
_cell.length_a   1.000
_cell.length_b   1.000
_cell.length_c   1.000
_cell.angle_alpha   90.00
_cell.angle_beta   90.00
_cell.angle_gamma   90.00
#
_symmetry.space_group_name_H-M   'P 1'
#
loop_
_entity.id
_entity.type
_entity.pdbx_description
1 polymer ?
#
loop_
_entity_poly.entity_id
_entity_poly.type
_entity_poly.pdbx_seq_one_letter_code
_entity_poly.pdbx_strand_id
1 'polypeptide(L)'
;MESKALLQEKITFREVYIFDMEILQNIFSQNNCVKAEGKMLFGIPFLLAEKDNKINSFASLLLNSNNEIVYKIYDDGSLTDKDKTLFEEYISIFMKKKRNANFNNAQQLKHSTDHFVHFLNF
;
A
#
# COMPACT_ATOMS: atom_id res chain seq x y z
N MET A 1 25.53 -7.67 -33.79
CA MET A 1 25.08 -8.36 -32.55
C MET A 1 23.96 -7.53 -31.96
N GLU A 2 22.72 -7.90 -32.24
CA GLU A 2 21.56 -7.34 -31.53
C GLU A 2 21.55 -7.94 -30.13
N SER A 3 22.05 -7.20 -29.15
CA SER A 3 21.88 -7.57 -27.75
C SER A 3 20.40 -7.43 -27.43
N LYS A 4 19.68 -8.55 -27.41
CA LYS A 4 18.42 -8.66 -26.67
C LYS A 4 18.74 -8.35 -25.22
N ALA A 5 18.68 -7.07 -24.84
CA ALA A 5 18.59 -6.67 -23.47
C ALA A 5 17.35 -7.37 -22.93
N LEU A 6 17.56 -8.44 -22.16
CA LEU A 6 16.54 -8.98 -21.28
C LEU A 6 16.08 -7.79 -20.45
N LEU A 7 14.93 -7.22 -20.80
CA LEU A 7 14.18 -6.32 -19.95
C LEU A 7 13.89 -7.14 -18.70
N GLN A 8 14.81 -7.10 -17.74
CA GLN A 8 14.58 -7.64 -16.43
C GLN A 8 13.53 -6.68 -15.84
N GLU A 9 12.27 -7.10 -15.91
CA GLU A 9 11.11 -6.32 -15.46
C GLU A 9 11.36 -5.85 -14.03
N LYS A 10 11.74 -4.58 -13.91
CA LYS A 10 12.19 -4.00 -12.67
C LYS A 10 10.97 -3.46 -11.95
N ILE A 11 10.75 -3.97 -10.74
CA ILE A 11 9.76 -3.40 -9.84
C ILE A 11 10.15 -1.95 -9.48
N THR A 12 9.16 -1.07 -9.49
CA THR A 12 9.32 0.35 -9.14
C THR A 12 8.35 0.73 -8.02
N PHE A 13 8.69 1.80 -7.28
CA PHE A 13 7.95 2.25 -6.11
C PHE A 13 7.68 3.75 -6.17
N ARG A 14 6.46 4.17 -5.80
CA ARG A 14 6.07 5.60 -5.75
C ARG A 14 4.99 5.88 -4.70
N GLU A 15 4.85 7.15 -4.34
CA GLU A 15 3.73 7.62 -3.49
C GLU A 15 2.38 7.46 -4.24
N VAL A 16 1.32 7.24 -3.45
CA VAL A 16 -0.05 7.12 -3.95
C VAL A 16 -0.58 8.48 -4.37
N TYR A 17 -1.29 8.53 -5.50
CA TYR A 17 -2.07 9.68 -5.92
C TYR A 17 -3.56 9.35 -5.97
N ILE A 18 -4.40 10.38 -6.02
CA ILE A 18 -5.87 10.22 -6.04
C ILE A 18 -6.36 9.41 -7.25
N PHE A 19 -5.66 9.47 -8.38
CA PHE A 19 -6.01 8.72 -9.59
C PHE A 19 -5.76 7.21 -9.46
N ASP A 20 -4.99 6.77 -8.47
CA ASP A 20 -4.71 5.35 -8.25
C ASP A 20 -5.86 4.61 -7.56
N MET A 21 -6.81 5.35 -6.94
CA MET A 21 -7.76 4.81 -5.97
C MET A 21 -8.63 3.67 -6.51
N GLU A 22 -9.06 3.73 -7.77
CA GLU A 22 -9.85 2.66 -8.39
C GLU A 22 -9.06 1.35 -8.44
N ILE A 23 -7.77 1.42 -8.79
CA ILE A 23 -6.89 0.26 -8.86
C ILE A 23 -6.65 -0.31 -7.45
N LEU A 24 -6.47 0.55 -6.44
CA LEU A 24 -6.24 0.11 -5.06
C LEU A 24 -7.47 -0.58 -4.47
N GLN A 25 -8.68 -0.09 -4.78
CA GLN A 25 -9.93 -0.75 -4.40
C GLN A 25 -10.04 -2.15 -5.00
N ASN A 26 -9.64 -2.32 -6.27
CA ASN A 26 -9.63 -3.63 -6.92
C ASN A 26 -8.66 -4.60 -6.22
N ILE A 27 -7.41 -4.18 -5.99
CA ILE A 27 -6.41 -4.99 -5.28
C ILE A 27 -6.91 -5.34 -3.87
N PHE A 28 -7.45 -4.36 -3.14
CA PHE A 28 -7.99 -4.58 -1.80
C PHE A 28 -9.13 -5.61 -1.79
N SER A 29 -10.04 -5.54 -2.76
CA SER A 29 -11.16 -6.47 -2.86
C SER A 29 -10.71 -7.91 -3.07
N GLN A 30 -9.64 -8.13 -3.85
CA GLN A 30 -9.05 -9.44 -4.08
C GLN A 30 -8.37 -10.03 -2.83
N ASN A 31 -7.84 -9.16 -1.96
CA ASN A 31 -7.20 -9.56 -0.71
C ASN A 31 -8.20 -9.88 0.42
N ASN A 32 -9.48 -9.54 0.27
CA ASN A 32 -10.49 -9.58 1.33
C ASN A 32 -11.60 -10.63 1.10
N CYS A 33 -11.22 -11.89 0.83
CA CYS A 33 -12.15 -13.03 0.83
C CYS A 33 -12.76 -13.36 2.21
N VAL A 34 -12.31 -12.73 3.30
CA VAL A 34 -12.82 -13.00 4.65
C VAL A 34 -13.35 -11.71 5.26
N LYS A 35 -14.68 -11.54 5.17
CA LYS A 35 -15.46 -10.62 6.03
C LYS A 35 -15.37 -11.12 7.48
N ALA A 36 -14.23 -10.92 8.13
CA ALA A 36 -14.16 -11.10 9.57
C ALA A 36 -14.98 -9.99 10.22
N GLU A 37 -15.86 -10.39 11.12
CA GLU A 37 -16.86 -9.59 11.80
C GLU A 37 -16.23 -8.32 12.43
N GLY A 38 -16.44 -7.17 11.79
CA GLY A 38 -16.10 -5.86 12.36
C GLY A 38 -15.03 -5.09 11.58
N LYS A 39 -15.51 -4.24 10.66
CA LYS A 39 -14.78 -3.20 9.90
C LYS A 39 -13.57 -3.68 9.09
N MET A 40 -13.75 -3.74 7.76
CA MET A 40 -12.64 -3.75 6.81
C MET A 40 -11.84 -2.45 6.96
N LEU A 41 -10.56 -2.56 7.34
CA LEU A 41 -9.68 -1.40 7.42
C LEU A 41 -8.82 -1.33 6.15
N PHE A 42 -9.27 -0.53 5.19
CA PHE A 42 -8.50 -0.15 4.00
C PHE A 42 -7.29 0.72 4.35
N GLY A 43 -7.40 1.48 5.46
CA GLY A 43 -6.34 2.36 5.95
C GLY A 43 -6.10 3.56 5.05
N ILE A 44 -4.95 4.21 5.22
CA ILE A 44 -4.49 5.28 4.34
C ILE A 44 -3.36 4.76 3.46
N PRO A 45 -3.62 4.50 2.16
CA PRO A 45 -2.57 4.13 1.22
C PRO A 45 -1.53 5.24 1.10
N PHE A 46 -0.26 4.86 1.06
CA PHE A 46 0.83 5.83 0.97
C PHE A 46 1.92 5.45 -0.03
N LEU A 47 2.07 4.17 -0.37
CA LEU A 47 3.04 3.70 -1.36
C LEU A 47 2.46 2.61 -2.26
N LEU A 48 2.98 2.55 -3.47
CA LEU A 48 2.63 1.59 -4.52
C LEU A 48 3.86 0.85 -5.01
N ALA A 49 3.65 -0.40 -5.40
CA ALA A 49 4.58 -1.17 -6.19
C ALA A 49 4.01 -1.40 -7.60
N GLU A 50 4.87 -1.21 -8.60
CA GLU A 50 4.54 -1.36 -10.00
C GLU A 50 5.55 -2.28 -10.68
N LYS A 51 5.05 -3.30 -11.36
CA LYS A 51 5.83 -4.25 -12.16
C LYS A 51 5.03 -4.52 -13.43
N ASP A 52 5.71 -4.70 -14.56
CA ASP A 52 5.08 -5.01 -15.84
C ASP A 52 4.05 -3.94 -16.27
N ASN A 53 4.36 -2.68 -15.96
CA ASN A 53 3.49 -1.50 -16.16
C ASN A 53 2.11 -1.62 -15.48
N LYS A 54 2.04 -2.40 -14.38
CA LYS A 54 0.83 -2.61 -13.61
C LYS A 54 1.11 -2.36 -12.12
N ILE A 55 0.25 -1.57 -11.49
CA ILE A 55 0.19 -1.50 -10.03
C ILE A 55 -0.34 -2.84 -9.54
N ASN A 56 0.51 -3.60 -8.85
CA ASN A 56 0.20 -4.93 -8.34
C ASN A 56 0.09 -4.96 -6.83
N SER A 57 0.60 -3.94 -6.14
CA SER A 57 0.53 -3.87 -4.68
C SER A 57 0.55 -2.45 -4.16
N PHE A 58 0.03 -2.30 -2.95
CA PHE A 58 0.11 -1.04 -2.21
C PHE A 58 0.29 -1.27 -0.71
N ALA A 59 0.85 -0.27 -0.04
CA ALA A 59 0.95 -0.24 1.40
C ALA A 59 -0.02 0.80 1.97
N SER A 60 -0.75 0.41 3.02
CA SER A 60 -1.62 1.31 3.80
C SER A 60 -1.17 1.41 5.25
N LEU A 61 -1.33 2.60 5.81
CA LEU A 61 -1.25 2.86 7.24
C LEU A 61 -2.56 2.47 7.93
N LEU A 62 -2.43 1.84 9.08
CA LEU A 62 -3.53 1.35 9.89
C LEU A 62 -3.23 1.62 11.37
N LEU A 63 -4.28 1.62 12.19
CA LEU A 63 -4.13 1.55 13.64
C LEU A 63 -4.35 0.11 14.09
N ASN A 64 -3.43 -0.41 14.89
CA ASN A 64 -3.63 -1.69 15.57
C ASN A 64 -4.55 -1.53 16.80
N SER A 65 -4.84 -2.62 17.51
CA SER A 65 -5.66 -2.62 18.73
C SER A 65 -5.11 -1.74 19.86
N ASN A 66 -3.82 -1.42 19.82
CA ASN A 66 -3.13 -0.61 20.80
C ASN A 66 -3.04 0.88 20.39
N ASN A 67 -3.75 1.29 19.33
CA ASN A 67 -3.66 2.62 18.70
C ASN A 67 -2.26 2.97 18.17
N GLU A 68 -1.45 1.98 17.86
CA GLU A 68 -0.15 2.19 17.23
C GLU A 68 -0.28 2.20 15.72
N ILE A 69 0.50 3.05 15.06
CA ILE A 69 0.54 3.12 13.61
C ILE A 69 1.35 1.94 13.10
N VAL A 70 0.68 1.07 12.34
CA VAL A 70 1.27 -0.06 11.64
C VAL A 70 1.02 0.11 10.14
N TYR A 71 1.72 -0.66 9.31
CA TYR A 71 1.41 -0.75 7.89
C TYR A 71 1.01 -2.18 7.51
N LYS A 72 0.21 -2.28 6.46
CA LYS A 72 -0.12 -3.54 5.80
C LYS A 72 0.10 -3.40 4.31
N ILE A 73 0.61 -4.45 3.69
CA ILE A 73 0.75 -4.57 2.24
C ILE A 73 -0.43 -5.39 1.72
N TYR A 74 -1.04 -4.90 0.63
CA TYR A 74 -2.03 -5.63 -0.15
C TYR A 74 -1.42 -5.91 -1.51
N ASP A 75 -1.40 -7.17 -1.93
CA ASP A 75 -0.86 -7.60 -3.21
C ASP A 75 -1.87 -8.43 -4.01
N ASP A 76 -1.88 -8.29 -5.33
CA ASP A 76 -2.74 -9.08 -6.22
C ASP A 76 -2.23 -10.52 -6.45
N GLY A 77 -1.22 -10.95 -5.69
CA GLY A 77 -0.57 -12.25 -5.81
C GLY A 77 0.56 -12.29 -6.86
N SER A 78 0.81 -11.22 -7.61
CA SER A 78 1.83 -11.23 -8.68
C SER A 78 3.25 -10.94 -8.19
N LEU A 79 3.43 -10.53 -6.93
CA LEU A 79 4.75 -10.24 -6.37
C LEU A 79 5.48 -11.51 -5.94
N THR A 80 6.73 -11.66 -6.38
CA THR A 80 7.65 -12.69 -5.85
C THR A 80 8.12 -12.35 -4.45
N ASP A 81 8.66 -13.31 -3.70
CA ASP A 81 9.22 -13.05 -2.36
C ASP A 81 10.31 -11.97 -2.40
N LYS A 82 11.13 -11.97 -3.46
CA LYS A 82 12.15 -10.93 -3.69
C LYS A 82 11.52 -9.55 -3.88
N ASP A 83 10.43 -9.47 -4.63
CA ASP A 83 9.70 -8.22 -4.85
C ASP A 83 9.10 -7.69 -3.54
N LYS A 84 8.54 -8.59 -2.72
CA LYS A 84 7.98 -8.26 -1.39
C LYS A 84 9.06 -7.71 -0.46
N THR A 85 10.23 -8.37 -0.38
CA THR A 85 11.35 -7.88 0.43
C THR A 85 11.83 -6.49 -0.03
N LEU A 86 11.97 -6.26 -1.33
CA LEU A 86 12.36 -4.94 -1.86
C LEU A 86 11.33 -3.86 -1.50
N PHE A 87 10.05 -4.19 -1.54
CA PHE A 87 9.00 -3.24 -1.19
C PHE A 87 9.00 -2.92 0.31
N GLU A 88 9.16 -3.93 1.18
CA GLU A 88 9.31 -3.74 2.63
C GLU A 88 10.52 -2.88 3.00
N GLU A 89 11.67 -3.10 2.35
CA GLU A 89 12.86 -2.27 2.52
C GLU A 89 12.58 -0.81 2.14
N TYR A 90 11.91 -0.60 1.00
CA TYR A 90 11.54 0.74 0.54
C TYR A 90 10.57 1.42 1.52
N ILE A 91 9.55 0.72 2.01
CA ILE A 91 8.62 1.22 3.04
C ILE A 91 9.38 1.62 4.30
N SER A 92 10.29 0.77 4.80
CA SER A 92 11.10 1.06 5.99
C SER A 92 11.93 2.33 5.83
N ILE A 93 12.58 2.50 4.67
CA ILE A 93 13.36 3.71 4.34
C ILE A 93 12.44 4.93 4.24
N PHE A 94 11.29 4.80 3.56
CA PHE A 94 10.32 5.88 3.39
C PHE A 94 9.79 6.38 4.73
N MET A 95 9.33 5.47 5.59
CA MET A 95 8.82 5.78 6.93
C MET A 95 9.88 6.47 7.79
N LYS A 96 11.14 6.00 7.75
CA LYS A 96 12.26 6.65 8.46
C LYS A 96 12.50 8.07 7.96
N LYS A 97 12.44 8.32 6.64
CA LYS A 97 12.58 9.65 6.05
C LYS A 97 11.40 10.57 6.39
N LYS A 98 10.18 10.03 6.46
CA LYS A 98 8.94 10.77 6.72
C LYS A 98 8.54 10.81 8.19
N ARG A 99 9.42 10.38 9.13
CA ARG A 99 9.22 10.46 10.60
C ARG A 99 8.92 11.87 11.13
N ASN A 100 9.13 12.93 10.34
CA ASN A 100 8.75 14.31 10.69
C ASN A 100 7.47 14.81 9.98
N ALA A 101 6.89 14.03 9.08
CA ALA A 101 5.61 14.32 8.44
C ALA A 101 4.47 13.60 9.19
N ASN A 102 3.23 13.91 8.86
CA ASN A 102 1.96 13.55 9.55
C ASN A 102 1.71 12.03 9.82
N PHE A 103 2.69 11.17 9.57
CA PHE A 103 2.70 9.71 9.76
C PHE A 103 2.83 9.24 11.21
N ASN A 104 3.01 10.14 12.18
CA ASN A 104 3.22 9.80 13.59
C ASN A 104 2.07 10.19 14.53
N ASN A 105 0.98 10.77 14.00
CA ASN A 105 -0.15 11.18 14.83
C ASN A 105 -1.32 10.20 14.67
N ALA A 106 -1.47 9.29 15.64
CA ALA A 106 -2.52 8.28 15.64
C ALA A 106 -3.93 8.89 15.59
N GLN A 107 -4.16 10.05 16.23
CA GLN A 107 -5.45 10.73 16.15
C GLN A 107 -5.71 11.27 14.75
N GLN A 108 -4.72 11.88 14.10
CA GLN A 108 -4.85 12.34 12.71
C GLN A 108 -5.03 11.17 11.74
N LEU A 109 -4.35 10.04 11.96
CA LEU A 109 -4.53 8.85 11.14
C LEU A 109 -5.96 8.29 11.31
N LYS A 110 -6.48 8.25 12.54
CA LYS A 110 -7.88 7.85 12.79
C LYS A 110 -8.86 8.75 12.03
N HIS A 111 -8.73 10.07 12.18
CA HIS A 111 -9.57 11.03 11.46
C HIS A 111 -9.44 10.92 9.94
N SER A 112 -8.22 10.76 9.43
CA SER A 112 -7.97 10.58 8.00
C SER A 112 -8.62 9.31 7.49
N THR A 113 -8.50 8.21 8.24
CA THR A 113 -9.08 6.91 7.88
C THR A 113 -10.60 6.99 7.85
N ASP A 114 -11.22 7.60 8.87
CA ASP A 114 -12.68 7.78 8.91
C ASP A 114 -13.16 8.61 7.70
N HIS A 115 -12.51 9.73 7.39
CA HIS A 115 -12.85 10.56 6.23
C HIS A 115 -12.64 9.81 4.90
N PHE A 116 -11.58 9.02 4.81
CA PHE A 116 -11.22 8.30 3.61
C PHE A 116 -12.15 7.11 3.33
N VAL A 117 -12.59 6.40 4.37
CA VAL A 117 -13.63 5.36 4.25
C VAL A 117 -14.94 5.96 3.70
N HIS A 118 -15.33 7.16 4.17
CA HIS A 118 -16.50 7.86 3.62
C HIS A 118 -16.31 8.25 2.15
N PHE A 119 -15.12 8.67 1.74
CA PHE A 119 -14.81 9.04 0.36
C PHE A 119 -14.93 7.84 -0.61
N LEU A 120 -14.55 6.65 -0.15
CA LEU A 120 -14.57 5.43 -0.96
C LEU A 120 -15.93 4.75 -1.03
N ASN A 121 -16.98 5.30 -0.38
CA ASN A 121 -18.33 4.70 -0.30
C ASN A 121 -18.32 3.21 0.11
N PHE A 122 -17.40 2.83 1.01
CA PHE A 122 -17.38 1.48 1.61
C PHE A 122 -18.55 1.24 2.55
#